data_AF-A0A957XCG8-F1
#
_entry.id   AF-A0A957XCG8-F1
#
_cell.length_a   1.000
_cell.length_b   1.000
_cell.length_c   1.000
_cell.angle_alpha   90.00
_cell.angle_beta   90.00
_cell.angle_gamma   90.00
#
_symmetry.space_group_name_H-M   'P 1'
#
loop_
_entity.id
_entity.type
_entity.pdbx_description
1 polymer ?
#
loop_
_entity_poly.entity_id
_entity_poly.type
_entity_poly.pdbx_seq_one_letter_code
_entity_poly.pdbx_strand_id
1 'polypeptide(L)'
;KARRQLIFQSLMTTGPVERAVPVDLPLSARNELHQPWWPQMAFIEHRLANDPTNWWAPNAAAVPALLRASGLRIVQEVGNEIYLCAPATDHSTGADAAHRAEFLAATGQQDGACAGGEFSYSQGCRNGVPDH
;
A
#
# COMPACT_ATOMS: atom_id res chain seq x y z
N LYS A 1 18.65 -23.36 -4.97
CA LYS A 1 18.40 -22.03 -4.34
C LYS A 1 17.37 -21.30 -5.19
N ALA A 2 16.20 -20.98 -4.66
CA ALA A 2 15.25 -20.09 -5.34
C ALA A 2 15.85 -18.68 -5.41
N ARG A 3 15.81 -18.05 -6.59
CA ARG A 3 16.13 -16.63 -6.73
C ARG A 3 14.97 -15.83 -6.11
N ARG A 4 15.23 -14.64 -5.55
CA ARG A 4 14.18 -13.75 -4.99
C ARG A 4 13.33 -13.18 -6.13
N GLN A 5 12.48 -14.02 -6.72
CA GLN A 5 11.64 -13.70 -7.86
C GLN A 5 10.19 -14.10 -7.55
N LEU A 6 9.24 -13.32 -8.05
CA LEU A 6 7.80 -13.54 -7.93
C LEU A 6 7.22 -13.61 -9.33
N ILE A 7 6.34 -14.58 -9.60
CA ILE A 7 5.43 -14.51 -10.74
C ILE A 7 4.15 -13.85 -10.26
N PHE A 8 3.78 -12.73 -10.86
CA PHE A 8 2.53 -12.04 -10.62
C PHE A 8 1.62 -12.24 -11.84
N GLN A 9 0.42 -12.75 -11.58
CA GLN A 9 -0.63 -12.90 -12.59
C GLN A 9 -1.91 -12.26 -12.03
N SER A 10 -2.59 -11.48 -12.86
CA SER A 10 -3.87 -10.87 -12.48
C SER A 10 -4.75 -10.74 -13.72
N LEU A 11 -6.05 -11.00 -13.57
CA LEU A 11 -7.04 -10.68 -14.60
C LEU A 11 -7.17 -9.17 -14.74
N MET A 12 -6.92 -8.59 -15.91
CA MET A 12 -6.96 -7.14 -16.09
C MET A 12 -8.16 -6.68 -16.94
N THR A 13 -8.52 -5.42 -16.75
CA THR A 13 -9.38 -4.69 -17.70
C THR A 13 -8.53 -4.15 -18.85
N THR A 14 -9.14 -3.99 -20.02
CA THR A 14 -8.49 -3.32 -21.16
C THR A 14 -8.38 -1.82 -20.88
N GLY A 15 -7.27 -1.19 -21.27
CA GLY A 15 -7.12 0.25 -21.06
C GLY A 15 -5.80 0.79 -21.62
N PRO A 16 -5.65 2.12 -21.65
CA PRO A 16 -4.45 2.76 -22.16
C PRO A 16 -3.24 2.49 -21.27
N VAL A 17 -2.07 2.58 -21.90
CA VAL A 17 -0.77 2.38 -21.26
C VAL A 17 -0.41 3.55 -20.34
N GLU A 18 0.32 3.20 -19.30
CA GLU A 18 0.71 3.99 -18.16
C GLU A 18 1.17 5.43 -18.47
N ARG A 19 0.66 6.39 -17.69
CA ARG A 19 1.21 7.75 -17.55
C ARG A 19 1.72 7.93 -16.13
N ALA A 20 2.71 8.80 -15.93
CA ALA A 20 3.25 9.07 -14.59
C ALA A 20 2.15 9.64 -13.67
N VAL A 21 1.97 8.97 -12.52
CA VAL A 21 1.07 9.41 -11.45
C VAL A 21 1.83 10.38 -10.54
N PRO A 22 1.22 11.49 -10.08
CA PRO A 22 1.83 12.36 -9.09
C PRO A 22 2.20 11.60 -7.81
N VAL A 23 3.34 11.95 -7.20
CA VAL A 23 3.79 11.34 -5.93
C VAL A 23 2.81 11.63 -4.79
N ASP A 24 2.25 12.83 -4.78
CA ASP A 24 1.23 13.28 -3.83
C ASP A 24 0.13 14.00 -4.60
N LEU A 25 -1.13 13.58 -4.40
CA LEU A 25 -2.30 14.16 -5.03
C LEU A 25 -3.16 14.83 -3.96
N PRO A 26 -3.34 16.17 -4.01
CA PRO A 26 -4.15 16.84 -3.00
C PRO A 26 -5.62 16.42 -3.12
N LEU A 27 -6.32 16.42 -1.98
CA LEU A 27 -7.73 16.05 -1.89
C LEU A 27 -8.66 16.90 -2.77
N SER A 28 -8.25 18.12 -3.13
CA SER A 28 -8.98 18.99 -4.07
C SER A 28 -8.91 18.52 -5.53
N ALA A 29 -7.91 17.70 -5.88
CA ALA A 29 -7.66 17.21 -7.23
C ALA A 29 -8.19 15.78 -7.46
N ARG A 30 -9.14 15.29 -6.64
CA ARG A 30 -9.70 13.93 -6.74
C ARG A 30 -10.27 13.57 -8.11
N ASN A 31 -10.67 14.54 -8.92
CA ASN A 31 -11.13 14.28 -10.28
C ASN A 31 -10.04 13.62 -11.16
N GLU A 32 -8.76 13.79 -10.83
CA GLU A 32 -7.66 13.08 -11.49
C GLU A 32 -7.75 11.55 -11.33
N LEU A 33 -8.36 11.07 -10.24
CA LEU A 33 -8.56 9.64 -9.98
C LEU A 33 -9.45 8.96 -11.03
N HIS A 34 -10.24 9.72 -11.81
CA HIS A 34 -11.13 9.21 -12.85
C HIS A 34 -10.48 9.17 -14.24
N GLN A 35 -9.24 9.62 -14.37
CA GLN A 35 -8.56 9.64 -15.66
C GLN A 35 -8.25 8.22 -16.14
N PRO A 36 -8.33 7.95 -17.45
CA PRO A 36 -8.18 6.59 -17.98
C PRO A 36 -6.75 6.03 -17.82
N TRP A 37 -5.76 6.88 -17.56
CA TRP A 37 -4.38 6.51 -17.28
C TRP A 37 -4.09 6.36 -15.77
N TRP A 38 -5.06 6.68 -14.90
CA TRP A 38 -4.91 6.54 -13.46
C TRP A 38 -4.95 5.05 -13.06
N PRO A 39 -4.13 4.59 -12.10
CA PRO A 39 -4.24 3.25 -11.49
C PRO A 39 -5.62 3.05 -10.86
N GLN A 40 -6.47 2.25 -11.51
CA GLN A 40 -7.81 1.94 -11.04
C GLN A 40 -8.03 0.43 -11.02
N MET A 41 -8.94 0.00 -10.17
CA MET A 41 -9.44 -1.37 -10.16
C MET A 41 -10.95 -1.37 -9.97
N ALA A 42 -11.63 -2.29 -10.65
CA ALA A 42 -13.00 -2.61 -10.36
C ALA A 42 -13.05 -3.59 -9.17
N PHE A 43 -13.95 -3.36 -8.23
CA PHE A 43 -14.37 -4.37 -7.26
C PHE A 43 -15.54 -5.16 -7.85
N ILE A 44 -15.54 -6.48 -7.65
CA ILE A 44 -16.53 -7.40 -8.22
C ILE A 44 -17.28 -8.04 -7.06
N GLU A 45 -18.55 -7.67 -6.89
CA GLU A 45 -19.37 -8.08 -5.74
C GLU A 45 -19.78 -9.56 -5.78
N HIS A 46 -19.89 -10.15 -6.97
CA HIS A 46 -20.44 -11.50 -7.13
C HIS A 46 -19.49 -12.43 -7.88
N ARG A 47 -19.56 -12.44 -9.22
CA ARG A 47 -18.80 -13.35 -10.09
C ARG A 47 -18.36 -12.60 -11.32
N LEU A 48 -17.17 -12.93 -11.81
CA LEU A 48 -16.70 -12.54 -13.14
C LEU A 48 -16.26 -13.80 -13.88
N ALA A 49 -16.75 -13.97 -15.12
CA ALA A 49 -16.54 -15.17 -15.92
C ALA A 49 -16.97 -16.47 -15.20
N ASN A 50 -18.12 -16.44 -14.50
CA ASN A 50 -18.65 -17.52 -13.65
C ASN A 50 -17.77 -17.92 -12.45
N ASP A 51 -16.64 -17.24 -12.26
CA ASP A 51 -15.70 -17.49 -11.17
C ASP A 51 -16.00 -16.54 -9.99
N PRO A 52 -16.30 -17.07 -8.80
CA PRO A 52 -16.54 -16.27 -7.60
C PRO A 52 -15.25 -15.84 -6.89
N THR A 53 -14.06 -16.21 -7.38
CA THR A 53 -12.76 -15.84 -6.78
C THR A 53 -12.18 -14.55 -7.35
N ASN A 54 -12.70 -14.08 -8.50
CA ASN A 54 -12.35 -12.80 -9.10
C ASN A 54 -13.07 -11.65 -8.39
N TRP A 55 -12.55 -11.21 -7.24
CA TRP A 55 -13.14 -10.12 -6.46
C TRP A 55 -12.71 -8.73 -6.91
N TRP A 56 -11.72 -8.63 -7.80
CA TRP A 56 -11.22 -7.36 -8.31
C TRP A 56 -10.58 -7.53 -9.70
N ALA A 57 -10.52 -6.45 -10.47
CA ALA A 57 -9.85 -6.40 -11.78
C ALA A 57 -9.15 -5.04 -11.98
N PRO A 58 -7.81 -4.98 -11.97
CA PRO A 58 -7.05 -3.76 -12.23
C PRO A 58 -7.07 -3.36 -13.71
N ASN A 59 -6.86 -2.08 -14.01
CA ASN A 59 -6.51 -1.62 -15.35
C ASN A 59 -5.01 -1.76 -15.63
N ALA A 60 -4.60 -1.56 -16.88
CA ALA A 60 -3.21 -1.68 -17.31
C ALA A 60 -2.25 -0.76 -16.53
N ALA A 61 -2.71 0.40 -16.05
CA ALA A 61 -1.92 1.31 -15.23
C ALA A 61 -1.77 0.84 -13.77
N ALA A 62 -2.73 0.07 -13.25
CA ALA A 62 -2.75 -0.34 -11.85
C ALA A 62 -1.75 -1.45 -11.53
N VAL A 63 -1.46 -2.38 -12.45
CA VAL A 63 -0.52 -3.46 -12.17
C VAL A 63 0.92 -2.95 -11.95
N PRO A 64 1.51 -2.14 -12.86
CA PRO A 64 2.83 -1.57 -12.62
C PRO A 64 2.88 -0.69 -11.37
N ALA A 65 1.83 0.09 -11.11
CA ALA A 65 1.73 0.95 -9.93
C ALA A 65 1.70 0.13 -8.62
N LEU A 66 0.89 -0.93 -8.56
CA LEU A 66 0.81 -1.84 -7.42
C LEU A 66 2.15 -2.52 -7.15
N LEU A 67 2.81 -3.02 -8.20
CA LEU A 67 4.10 -3.69 -8.07
C LEU A 67 5.16 -2.73 -7.51
N ARG A 68 5.24 -1.50 -8.03
CA ARG A 68 6.15 -0.48 -7.48
C ARG A 68 5.82 -0.14 -6.02
N ALA A 69 4.55 0.11 -5.71
CA ALA A 69 4.12 0.40 -4.33
C ALA A 69 4.44 -0.75 -3.36
N SER A 70 4.47 -1.99 -3.87
CA SER A 70 4.85 -3.19 -3.10
C SER A 70 6.36 -3.42 -2.98
N GLY A 71 7.20 -2.50 -3.46
CA GLY A 71 8.66 -2.66 -3.45
C GLY A 71 9.18 -3.63 -4.49
N LEU A 72 8.41 -3.91 -5.54
CA LEU A 72 8.77 -4.81 -6.63
C LEU A 72 9.02 -4.04 -7.92
N ARG A 73 9.89 -4.59 -8.77
CA ARG A 73 10.07 -4.17 -10.16
C ARG A 73 9.72 -5.31 -11.10
N ILE A 74 9.12 -4.97 -12.24
CA ILE A 74 8.94 -5.90 -13.34
C ILE A 74 10.30 -6.16 -13.97
N VAL A 75 10.69 -7.44 -14.03
CA VAL A 75 11.89 -7.92 -14.74
C VAL A 75 11.53 -8.19 -16.20
N GLN A 76 10.38 -8.83 -16.42
CA GLN A 76 9.91 -9.25 -17.74
C GLN A 76 8.39 -9.44 -17.73
N GLU A 77 7.74 -9.05 -18.82
CA GLU A 77 6.38 -9.49 -19.16
C GLU A 77 6.48 -10.81 -19.93
N VAL A 78 6.00 -11.90 -19.31
CA VAL A 78 6.20 -13.26 -19.84
C VAL A 78 5.04 -13.68 -20.76
N GLY A 79 3.91 -12.97 -20.66
CA GLY A 79 2.73 -13.12 -21.51
C GLY A 79 1.73 -12.02 -21.19
N ASN A 80 0.54 -12.10 -21.81
CA ASN A 80 -0.52 -11.15 -21.46
C ASN A 80 -0.90 -11.35 -19.98
N GLU A 81 -0.84 -10.28 -19.19
CA GLU A 81 -1.21 -10.27 -17.77
C GLU A 81 -0.34 -11.14 -16.83
N ILE A 82 0.86 -11.54 -17.28
CA ILE A 82 1.81 -12.34 -16.48
C ILE A 82 3.17 -11.63 -16.42
N TYR A 83 3.63 -11.35 -15.20
CA TYR A 83 4.80 -10.55 -14.91
C TYR A 83 5.79 -11.33 -14.04
N LEU A 84 7.06 -11.35 -14.45
CA LEU A 84 8.17 -11.78 -13.60
C LEU A 84 8.68 -10.57 -12.85
N CYS A 85 8.67 -10.64 -11.52
CA CYS A 85 9.05 -9.56 -10.62
C CYS A 85 10.27 -9.92 -9.78
N ALA A 86 10.98 -8.89 -9.34
CA ALA A 86 12.05 -8.99 -8.35
C ALA A 86 11.94 -7.83 -7.35
N PRO A 87 12.51 -7.96 -6.13
CA PRO A 87 12.66 -6.82 -5.24
C PRO A 87 13.34 -5.64 -5.95
N ALA A 88 12.78 -4.45 -5.78
CA ALA A 88 13.45 -3.22 -6.16
C ALA A 88 14.65 -3.00 -5.23
N THR A 89 15.82 -2.69 -5.80
CA THR A 89 17.07 -2.55 -5.04
C THR A 89 17.17 -1.24 -4.27
N ASP A 90 16.29 -0.28 -4.55
CA ASP A 90 16.36 1.10 -4.08
C ASP A 90 15.14 1.50 -3.23
N HIS A 91 14.32 0.52 -2.83
CA HIS A 91 13.15 0.76 -1.99
C HIS A 91 13.55 0.88 -0.51
N SER A 92 14.47 1.80 -0.17
CA SER A 92 14.56 2.35 1.19
C SER A 92 13.56 3.51 1.29
N THR A 93 12.29 3.22 1.07
CA THR A 93 11.23 4.20 1.34
C THR A 93 11.17 4.39 2.86
N GLY A 94 10.93 5.61 3.35
CA GLY A 94 10.53 5.85 4.75
C GLY A 94 9.34 4.99 5.21
N ALA A 95 8.65 4.35 4.25
CA ALA A 95 7.70 3.26 4.47
C ALA A 95 8.27 2.10 5.28
N ASP A 96 9.55 1.71 5.21
CA ASP A 96 10.06 0.58 6.03
C ASP A 96 10.02 0.89 7.53
N ALA A 97 10.35 2.13 7.92
CA ALA A 97 10.24 2.59 9.29
C ALA A 97 8.77 2.80 9.71
N ALA A 98 7.92 3.31 8.82
CA ALA A 98 6.49 3.46 9.08
C ALA A 98 5.76 2.10 9.17
N HIS A 99 6.08 1.15 8.29
CA HIS A 99 5.58 -0.23 8.32
C HIS A 99 6.02 -0.96 9.59
N ARG A 100 7.26 -0.74 10.05
CA ARG A 100 7.74 -1.24 11.35
C ARG A 100 6.91 -0.65 12.48
N ALA A 101 6.74 0.67 12.54
CA ALA A 101 5.95 1.33 13.57
C ALA A 101 4.48 0.88 13.57
N GLU A 102 3.87 0.73 12.39
CA GLU A 102 2.50 0.22 12.23
C GLU A 102 2.39 -1.25 12.64
N PHE A 103 3.34 -2.09 12.24
CA PHE A 103 3.42 -3.49 12.67
C PHE A 103 3.51 -3.61 14.20
N LEU A 104 4.34 -2.78 14.82
CA LEU A 104 4.50 -2.76 16.28
C LEU A 104 3.23 -2.27 16.98
N ALA A 105 2.57 -1.25 16.43
CA ALA A 105 1.29 -0.76 16.94
C ALA A 105 0.17 -1.82 16.80
N ALA A 106 0.12 -2.55 15.69
CA ALA A 106 -0.89 -3.59 15.45
C ALA A 106 -0.66 -4.87 16.27
N THR A 107 0.60 -5.20 16.59
CA THR A 107 0.97 -6.41 17.36
C THR A 107 1.14 -6.14 18.86
N GLY A 108 1.13 -4.88 19.28
CA GLY A 108 1.38 -4.47 20.67
C GLY A 108 2.82 -4.69 21.14
N GLN A 109 3.74 -5.01 20.23
CA GLN A 109 5.16 -5.11 20.56
C GLN A 109 5.73 -3.69 20.68
N GLN A 110 6.01 -3.22 21.89
CA GLN A 110 6.74 -1.96 22.06
C GLN A 110 8.18 -2.17 21.57
N ASP A 111 8.70 -1.25 20.74
CA ASP A 111 10.15 -1.17 20.53
C ASP A 111 10.78 -0.96 21.91
N GLY A 112 11.54 -1.96 22.36
CA GLY A 112 12.08 -2.04 23.72
C GLY A 112 13.16 -1.00 23.98
N ALA A 113 12.75 0.26 24.14
CA ALA A 113 13.60 1.37 24.51
C ALA A 113 12.89 2.31 25.50
N CYS A 114 12.22 1.76 26.53
CA CYS A 114 11.89 2.48 27.75
C CYS A 114 12.02 1.51 28.94
N ALA A 115 13.25 1.16 29.29
CA ALA A 115 13.54 0.59 30.59
C ALA A 115 13.77 1.74 31.59
N GLY A 116 12.89 1.84 32.59
CA GLY A 116 13.17 2.52 33.86
C GLY A 116 12.60 3.92 34.01
N GLY A 117 11.44 4.03 34.67
CA GLY A 117 10.90 5.29 35.17
C GLY A 117 9.46 5.12 35.64
N GLU A 118 9.28 4.75 36.91
CA GLU A 118 7.98 4.59 37.57
C GLU A 118 7.10 5.84 37.38
N PHE A 119 5.94 5.69 36.75
CA PHE A 119 4.84 6.63 36.85
C PHE A 119 3.68 5.96 37.60
N SER A 120 3.61 6.25 38.90
CA SER A 120 2.49 5.92 39.76
C SER A 120 1.27 6.77 39.36
N TYR A 121 0.20 6.10 38.94
CA TYR A 121 -1.08 6.74 38.66
C TYR A 121 -1.93 6.73 39.93
N SER A 122 -1.91 7.82 40.70
CA SER A 122 -2.90 8.03 41.73
C SER A 122 -3.09 9.50 42.09
N GLN A 123 -4.37 9.85 42.20
CA GLN A 123 -4.96 11.06 42.81
C GLN A 123 -5.17 12.26 41.89
N GLY A 124 -6.43 12.37 41.45
CA GLY A 124 -6.98 13.62 40.95
C GLY A 124 -7.24 14.62 42.08
N CYS A 125 -7.19 15.90 41.74
CA CYS A 125 -7.85 16.98 42.45
C CYS A 125 -8.36 18.00 41.43
N ARG A 126 -9.57 18.47 41.71
CA ARG A 126 -10.39 19.41 40.94
C ARG A 126 -9.78 20.83 40.93
N ASN A 127 -10.14 21.56 39.87
CA ASN A 127 -10.46 23.00 39.77
C ASN A 127 -9.49 24.05 40.33
N GLY A 128 -9.12 25.01 39.47
CA GLY A 128 -8.67 26.34 39.86
C GLY A 128 -8.19 27.16 38.66
N VAL A 129 -9.07 27.99 38.11
CA VAL A 129 -8.70 29.11 37.21
C VAL A 129 -8.12 30.23 38.07
N PRO A 130 -7.00 30.88 37.69
CA PRO A 130 -6.65 32.19 38.23
C PRO A 130 -6.98 33.29 37.21
N ASP A 131 -7.77 34.26 37.65
CA ASP A 131 -7.84 35.61 37.08
C ASP A 131 -6.50 36.33 37.27
N HIS A 132 -6.07 37.08 36.25
CA HIS A 132 -5.58 38.45 36.34
C HIS A 132 -5.54 39.10 34.96
#